data_AF-A0A3C0B5S8-F1
#
_entry.id   AF-A0A3C0B5S8-F1
#
_cell.length_a   1.000
_cell.length_b   1.000
_cell.length_c   1.000
_cell.angle_alpha   90.00
_cell.angle_beta   90.00
_cell.angle_gamma   90.00
#
_symmetry.space_group_name_H-M   'P 1'
#
loop_
_entity.id
_entity.type
_entity.pdbx_description
1 polymer ?
#
loop_
_entity_poly.entity_id
_entity_poly.type
_entity_poly.pdbx_seq_one_letter_code
_entity_poly.pdbx_strand_id
1 'polypeptide(L)'
;MISGYSVYWSTNSTNLILVSTNGSSAVFRANGNGNALIKASIQAPTGQILALSDKSVFTGLPSTPTNINGITSGQVFAENSQYTFSVLNNPIMVNQYIWQVSNVTLYSGQGTSAIDIVTPSMNPGNYDIMFTVKVKTANLCGSSGEYKVNAYV
;
A
#
# COMPACT_ATOMS: atom_id res chain seq x y z
N MET A 1 0.32 15.68 -37.88
CA MET A 1 1.29 15.59 -36.78
C MET A 1 2.17 16.83 -36.85
N ILE A 2 2.21 17.65 -35.80
CA ILE A 2 3.03 18.86 -35.80
C ILE A 2 4.48 18.42 -35.55
N SER A 3 5.37 18.67 -36.52
CA SER A 3 6.76 18.20 -36.53
C SER A 3 7.70 19.13 -35.76
N GLY A 4 8.78 18.58 -35.20
CA GLY A 4 9.90 19.34 -34.63
C GLY A 4 9.80 19.72 -33.15
N TYR A 5 8.75 19.30 -32.44
CA TYR A 5 8.64 19.48 -31.00
C TYR A 5 9.40 18.36 -30.26
N SER A 6 10.11 18.71 -29.19
CA SER A 6 10.81 17.75 -28.33
C SER A 6 10.23 17.78 -26.91
N VAL A 7 10.15 16.62 -26.28
CA VAL A 7 9.71 16.50 -24.88
C VAL A 7 10.91 16.14 -24.02
N TYR A 8 11.09 16.87 -22.92
CA TYR A 8 12.15 16.65 -21.95
C TYR A 8 11.54 16.17 -20.65
N TRP A 9 12.14 15.14 -20.07
CA TRP A 9 11.75 14.56 -18.79
C TRP A 9 12.85 14.77 -17.78
N SER A 10 12.49 15.06 -16.53
CA SER A 10 13.45 15.15 -15.44
C SER A 10 12.80 14.85 -14.08
N THR A 11 13.63 14.80 -13.05
CA THR A 11 13.19 14.72 -11.66
C THR A 11 14.04 15.65 -10.80
N ASN A 12 13.52 16.08 -9.65
CA ASN A 12 14.19 17.00 -8.73
C ASN A 12 14.85 16.32 -7.53
N SER A 13 14.85 14.98 -7.48
CA SER A 13 15.24 14.22 -6.29
C SER A 13 16.13 13.05 -6.67
N THR A 14 17.10 12.74 -5.83
CA THR A 14 17.94 11.53 -5.95
C THR A 14 17.18 10.26 -5.62
N ASN A 15 15.97 10.38 -5.04
CA ASN A 15 15.08 9.26 -4.73
C ASN A 15 14.45 8.63 -5.99
N LEU A 16 14.53 9.31 -7.14
CA LEU A 16 14.01 8.83 -8.41
C LEU A 16 15.08 9.00 -9.48
N ILE A 17 15.19 8.05 -10.39
CA ILE A 17 16.08 8.11 -11.55
C ILE A 17 15.25 8.04 -12.82
N LEU A 18 15.51 8.93 -13.78
CA LEU A 18 15.03 8.80 -15.15
C LEU A 18 15.85 7.72 -15.86
N VAL A 19 15.19 6.65 -16.28
CA VAL A 19 15.82 5.48 -16.91
C VAL A 19 15.79 5.58 -18.43
N SER A 20 14.63 5.93 -19.00
CA SER A 20 14.48 6.05 -20.45
C SER A 20 13.35 7.00 -20.82
N THR A 21 13.37 7.47 -22.07
CA THR A 21 12.35 8.34 -22.65
C THR A 21 12.04 7.90 -24.08
N ASN A 22 10.79 8.07 -24.51
CA ASN A 22 10.35 7.88 -25.90
C ASN A 22 9.52 9.09 -26.38
N GLY A 23 10.02 10.31 -26.09
CA GLY A 23 9.29 11.55 -26.36
C GLY A 23 8.11 11.72 -25.42
N SER A 24 6.94 11.18 -25.77
CA SER A 24 5.70 11.36 -24.98
C SER A 24 5.61 10.52 -23.70
N SER A 25 6.55 9.59 -23.50
CA SER A 25 6.60 8.73 -22.32
C SER A 25 8.01 8.69 -21.73
N ALA A 26 8.09 8.48 -20.42
CA ALA A 26 9.33 8.26 -19.70
C ALA A 26 9.17 7.14 -18.65
N VAL A 27 10.26 6.40 -18.44
CA VAL A 27 10.36 5.38 -17.40
C VAL A 27 11.25 5.93 -16.30
N PHE A 28 10.71 5.93 -15.08
CA PHE A 28 11.45 6.27 -13.87
C PHE A 28 11.58 5.04 -12.98
N ARG A 29 12.69 4.98 -12.23
CA ARG A 29 12.94 3.94 -11.24
C ARG A 29 13.22 4.57 -9.88
N ALA A 30 12.67 3.98 -8.82
CA ALA A 30 13.00 4.34 -7.46
C ALA A 30 14.50 4.12 -7.17
N ASN A 31 15.11 5.07 -6.47
CA ASN A 31 16.53 5.08 -6.10
C ASN A 31 16.77 5.53 -4.64
N GLY A 32 15.69 5.72 -3.89
CA GLY A 32 15.76 6.14 -2.49
C GLY A 32 14.39 6.17 -1.85
N ASN A 33 14.32 6.75 -0.66
CA ASN A 33 13.09 6.88 0.11
C ASN A 33 12.69 8.36 0.23
N GLY A 34 11.45 8.69 -0.16
CA GLY A 34 10.86 10.00 0.05
C GLY A 34 10.15 10.55 -1.18
N ASN A 35 9.74 11.81 -1.06
CA ASN A 35 9.09 12.53 -2.14
C ASN A 35 10.05 12.79 -3.31
N ALA A 36 9.50 12.78 -4.51
CA ALA A 36 10.14 13.21 -5.75
C ALA A 36 9.10 13.85 -6.67
N LEU A 37 9.55 14.71 -7.57
CA LEU A 37 8.72 15.25 -8.64
C LEU A 37 9.13 14.64 -9.97
N ILE A 38 8.16 14.25 -10.77
CA ILE A 38 8.33 14.03 -12.19
C ILE A 38 8.00 15.34 -12.89
N LYS A 39 8.93 15.81 -13.71
CA LYS A 39 8.81 17.05 -14.48
C LYS A 39 8.88 16.76 -15.96
N ALA A 40 8.10 17.50 -16.73
CA ALA A 40 8.13 17.43 -18.18
C ALA A 40 8.03 18.83 -18.80
N SER A 41 8.69 19.03 -19.93
CA SER A 41 8.57 20.25 -20.72
C SER A 41 8.56 19.95 -22.21
N ILE A 42 7.82 20.75 -22.97
CA ILE A 42 7.75 20.66 -24.43
C ILE A 42 8.53 21.85 -25.00
N GLN A 43 9.52 21.58 -25.85
CA GLN A 43 10.25 22.59 -26.59
C GLN A 43 9.77 22.63 -28.04
N ALA A 44 9.38 23.81 -28.49
CA ALA A 44 9.05 24.09 -29.89
C ALA A 44 10.33 24.22 -30.75
N PRO A 45 10.24 24.04 -32.08
CA PRO A 45 11.38 24.28 -32.99
C PRO A 45 11.96 25.70 -32.88
N THR A 46 11.14 26.66 -32.46
CA THR A 46 11.53 28.06 -32.22
C THR A 46 12.34 28.26 -30.93
N GLY A 47 12.53 27.21 -30.13
CA GLY A 47 13.20 27.26 -28.85
C GLY A 47 12.29 27.63 -27.66
N GLN A 48 11.01 27.96 -27.89
CA GLN A 48 10.05 28.21 -26.82
C GLN A 48 9.81 26.95 -25.98
N ILE A 49 9.79 27.10 -24.66
CA ILE A 49 9.60 25.99 -23.72
C ILE A 49 8.28 26.18 -22.97
N LEU A 50 7.42 25.17 -23.04
CA LEU A 50 6.25 25.02 -22.17
C LEU A 50 6.59 24.01 -21.07
N ALA A 51 6.73 24.48 -19.83
CA ALA A 51 6.77 23.61 -18.67
C ALA A 51 5.38 23.03 -18.39
N LEU A 52 5.30 21.72 -18.19
CA LEU A 52 4.07 21.04 -17.76
C LEU A 52 3.98 21.04 -16.23
N SER A 53 2.79 20.78 -15.70
CA SER A 53 2.60 20.66 -14.25
C SER A 53 3.43 19.51 -13.68
N ASP A 54 4.15 19.80 -12.59
CA ASP A 54 4.92 18.80 -11.86
C ASP A 54 3.98 17.72 -11.27
N LYS A 55 4.41 16.46 -11.36
CA LYS A 55 3.71 15.34 -10.72
C LYS A 55 4.48 14.90 -9.48
N SER A 56 3.86 15.05 -8.30
CA SER A 56 4.40 14.50 -7.07
C SER A 56 4.26 12.98 -7.03
N VAL A 57 5.35 12.32 -6.68
CA VAL A 57 5.44 10.89 -6.40
C VAL A 57 6.23 10.67 -5.11
N PHE A 58 6.12 9.49 -4.53
CA PHE A 58 6.99 9.06 -3.43
C PHE A 58 7.57 7.71 -3.80
N THR A 59 8.84 7.52 -3.51
CA THR A 59 9.53 6.24 -3.67
C THR A 59 9.88 5.68 -2.30
N GLY A 60 9.67 4.39 -2.07
CA GLY A 60 9.97 3.75 -0.79
C GLY A 60 8.90 2.79 -0.32
N LEU A 61 9.21 2.07 0.76
CA LEU A 61 8.28 1.13 1.38
C LEU A 61 7.04 1.88 1.88
N PRO A 62 5.84 1.25 1.81
CA PRO A 62 4.65 1.85 2.39
C PRO A 62 4.77 1.90 3.92
N SER A 63 3.99 2.78 4.54
CA SER A 63 3.97 2.86 6.00
C SER A 63 3.35 1.61 6.62
N THR A 64 3.96 1.14 7.70
CA THR A 64 3.44 0.04 8.53
C THR A 64 2.09 0.42 9.13
N PRO A 65 1.06 -0.46 9.05
CA PRO A 65 -0.17 -0.26 9.82
C PRO A 65 0.10 -0.09 11.30
N THR A 66 -0.68 0.76 11.97
CA THR A 66 -0.51 1.03 13.41
C THR A 66 -1.65 0.48 14.25
N ASN A 67 -2.69 -0.05 13.62
CA ASN A 67 -3.86 -0.63 14.27
C ASN A 67 -4.62 -1.58 13.32
N ILE A 68 -5.41 -2.46 13.92
CA ILE A 68 -6.51 -3.18 13.28
C ILE A 68 -7.76 -2.82 14.08
N ASN A 69 -8.76 -2.27 13.42
CA ASN A 69 -10.03 -1.87 14.03
C ASN A 69 -10.98 -3.05 14.10
N GLY A 70 -11.85 -3.04 15.11
CA GLY A 70 -12.74 -4.17 15.41
C GLY A 70 -12.13 -5.23 16.32
N ILE A 71 -10.84 -5.10 16.68
CA ILE A 71 -10.14 -6.04 17.55
C ILE A 71 -9.15 -5.32 18.48
N THR A 72 -9.08 -5.76 19.72
CA THR A 72 -8.09 -5.34 20.71
C THR A 72 -7.41 -6.55 21.34
N SER A 73 -6.21 -6.35 21.90
CA SER A 73 -5.44 -7.45 22.49
C SER A 73 -6.21 -8.09 23.65
N GLY A 74 -6.45 -9.39 23.58
CA GLY A 74 -7.15 -10.16 24.61
C GLY A 74 -8.68 -10.06 24.57
N GLN A 75 -9.25 -9.40 23.55
CA GLN A 75 -10.70 -9.38 23.36
C GLN A 75 -11.23 -10.81 23.09
N VAL A 76 -12.41 -11.10 23.62
CA VAL A 76 -13.11 -12.38 23.41
C VAL A 76 -14.24 -12.18 22.40
N PHE A 77 -14.35 -13.10 21.44
CA PHE A 77 -15.34 -13.10 20.37
C PHE A 77 -16.25 -14.33 20.48
N ALA A 78 -17.48 -14.24 19.98
CA ALA A 78 -18.35 -15.40 19.95
C ALA A 78 -17.85 -16.43 18.93
N GLU A 79 -18.08 -17.71 19.20
CA GLU A 79 -17.84 -18.80 18.26
C GLU A 79 -18.78 -18.74 17.04
N ASN A 80 -18.39 -19.41 15.95
CA ASN A 80 -19.18 -19.53 14.71
C ASN A 80 -19.75 -18.20 14.17
N SER A 81 -19.03 -17.11 14.39
CA SER A 81 -19.49 -15.76 14.12
C SER A 81 -18.55 -15.05 13.14
N GLN A 82 -19.12 -14.22 12.28
CA GLN A 82 -18.36 -13.43 11.32
C GLN A 82 -18.06 -12.05 11.88
N TYR A 83 -16.82 -11.59 11.73
CA TYR A 83 -16.38 -10.26 12.15
C TYR A 83 -15.58 -9.57 11.05
N THR A 84 -15.74 -8.26 10.94
CA THR A 84 -14.98 -7.42 10.02
C THR A 84 -13.87 -6.69 10.77
N PHE A 85 -12.64 -6.80 10.27
CA PHE A 85 -11.49 -6.07 10.77
C PHE A 85 -10.92 -5.16 9.68
N SER A 86 -10.43 -3.97 10.06
CA SER A 86 -9.97 -2.99 9.06
C SER A 86 -8.81 -2.12 9.52
N VAL A 87 -8.04 -1.59 8.57
CA VAL A 87 -7.04 -0.55 8.80
C VAL A 87 -7.64 0.79 8.39
N LEU A 88 -7.98 1.65 9.37
CA LEU A 88 -8.59 2.97 9.11
C LEU A 88 -7.55 4.07 8.84
N ASN A 89 -6.35 3.94 9.38
CA ASN A 89 -5.25 4.85 9.08
C ASN A 89 -4.74 4.48 7.69
N ASN A 90 -5.22 5.15 6.64
CA ASN A 90 -4.79 4.93 5.25
C ASN A 90 -3.26 5.04 5.16
N PRO A 91 -2.53 3.92 5.12
CA PRO A 91 -1.10 3.97 5.12
C PRO A 91 -0.68 4.61 3.78
N ILE A 92 0.38 5.40 3.83
CA ILE A 92 0.81 6.17 2.67
C ILE A 92 1.35 5.18 1.63
N MET A 93 0.89 5.35 0.38
CA MET A 93 1.31 4.57 -0.80
C MET A 93 1.04 3.07 -0.71
N VAL A 94 -0.18 2.68 -0.38
CA VAL A 94 -0.55 1.26 -0.35
C VAL A 94 -1.19 0.86 -1.66
N ASN A 95 -0.61 -0.14 -2.32
CA ASN A 95 -1.25 -0.80 -3.45
C ASN A 95 -2.03 -2.04 -3.00
N GLN A 96 -1.55 -2.72 -1.95
CA GLN A 96 -2.24 -3.88 -1.39
C GLN A 96 -2.02 -4.01 0.12
N TYR A 97 -2.99 -4.63 0.78
CA TYR A 97 -2.88 -5.13 2.15
C TYR A 97 -2.67 -6.64 2.13
N ILE A 98 -1.78 -7.13 2.99
CA ILE A 98 -1.49 -8.55 3.12
C ILE A 98 -1.93 -8.97 4.52
N TRP A 99 -3.04 -9.68 4.59
CA TRP A 99 -3.59 -10.21 5.83
C TRP A 99 -3.15 -11.64 6.07
N GLN A 100 -2.87 -11.95 7.33
CA GLN A 100 -2.63 -13.31 7.81
C GLN A 100 -3.41 -13.52 9.09
N VAL A 101 -4.09 -14.67 9.17
CA VAL A 101 -4.86 -15.06 10.36
C VAL A 101 -4.46 -16.46 10.80
N SER A 102 -4.58 -16.75 12.09
CA SER A 102 -4.37 -18.09 12.65
C SER A 102 -5.52 -18.47 13.57
N ASN A 103 -5.93 -19.74 13.55
CA ASN A 103 -7.04 -20.30 14.36
C ASN A 103 -8.42 -19.67 14.08
N VAL A 104 -8.54 -18.86 13.03
CA VAL A 104 -9.79 -18.38 12.44
C VAL A 104 -9.67 -18.47 10.92
N THR A 105 -10.79 -18.42 10.22
CA THR A 105 -10.80 -18.46 8.75
C THR A 105 -10.89 -17.04 8.20
N LEU A 106 -9.99 -16.66 7.30
CA LEU A 106 -10.16 -15.46 6.48
C LEU A 106 -11.21 -15.77 5.42
N TYR A 107 -12.39 -15.16 5.53
CA TYR A 107 -13.52 -15.40 4.65
C TYR A 107 -13.45 -14.53 3.39
N SER A 108 -13.14 -13.24 3.55
CA SER A 108 -13.13 -12.28 2.45
C SER A 108 -12.14 -11.12 2.68
N GLY A 109 -11.90 -10.31 1.64
CA GLY A 109 -11.23 -9.00 1.77
C GLY A 109 -9.70 -9.00 1.65
N GLN A 110 -9.08 -10.14 1.34
CA GLN A 110 -7.62 -10.19 1.10
C GLN A 110 -7.21 -9.19 0.00
N GLY A 111 -6.08 -8.52 0.20
CA GLY A 111 -5.63 -7.44 -0.70
C GLY A 111 -6.23 -6.07 -0.36
N THR A 112 -7.29 -6.00 0.44
CA THR A 112 -8.03 -4.76 0.73
C THR A 112 -7.81 -4.27 2.17
N SER A 113 -8.21 -3.03 2.46
CA SER A 113 -8.03 -2.43 3.80
C SER A 113 -8.91 -3.06 4.88
N ALA A 114 -9.81 -3.99 4.53
CA ALA A 114 -10.67 -4.71 5.45
C ALA A 114 -10.76 -6.20 5.10
N ILE A 115 -10.93 -7.04 6.10
CA ILE A 115 -11.18 -8.47 5.93
C ILE A 115 -12.39 -8.88 6.75
N ASP A 116 -13.07 -9.91 6.28
CA ASP A 116 -14.01 -10.67 7.09
C ASP A 116 -13.34 -11.96 7.54
N ILE A 117 -13.51 -12.28 8.81
CA ILE A 117 -13.06 -13.56 9.39
C ILE A 117 -14.26 -14.29 10.00
N VAL A 118 -14.15 -15.61 10.09
CA VAL A 118 -15.11 -16.47 10.79
C VAL A 118 -14.39 -17.18 11.94
N THR A 119 -14.95 -17.04 13.14
CA THR A 119 -14.47 -17.73 14.34
C THR A 119 -14.87 -19.21 14.31
N PRO A 120 -14.04 -20.13 14.83
CA PRO A 120 -14.38 -21.54 14.89
C PRO A 120 -15.48 -21.83 15.92
N SER A 121 -16.08 -23.00 15.83
CA SER A 121 -16.84 -23.61 16.93
C SER A 121 -15.90 -24.06 18.04
N MET A 122 -16.26 -23.79 19.30
CA MET A 122 -15.58 -24.31 20.46
C MET A 122 -16.14 -25.67 20.87
N ASN A 123 -15.26 -26.64 21.09
CA ASN A 123 -15.66 -27.91 21.68
C ASN A 123 -15.93 -27.72 23.18
N PRO A 124 -16.91 -28.45 23.76
CA PRO A 124 -17.13 -28.45 25.20
C PRO A 124 -15.83 -28.77 25.96
N GLY A 125 -15.40 -27.86 26.83
CA GLY A 125 -14.19 -27.99 27.64
C GLY A 125 -12.96 -27.24 27.10
N ASN A 126 -13.05 -26.58 25.94
CA ASN A 126 -12.02 -25.65 25.47
C ASN A 126 -12.41 -24.23 25.91
N TYR A 127 -11.65 -23.66 26.83
CA TYR A 127 -11.87 -22.30 27.31
C TYR A 127 -10.81 -21.42 26.62
N ASP A 128 -11.26 -20.56 25.71
CA ASP A 128 -10.50 -19.54 24.96
C ASP A 128 -9.48 -20.08 23.94
N ILE A 129 -9.87 -20.14 22.65
CA ILE A 129 -8.93 -20.38 21.55
C ILE A 129 -8.28 -19.06 21.15
N MET A 130 -6.99 -18.89 21.46
CA MET A 130 -6.25 -17.73 20.99
C MET A 130 -6.14 -17.73 19.46
N PHE A 131 -6.54 -16.64 18.84
CA PHE A 131 -6.31 -16.36 17.43
C PHE A 131 -5.46 -15.11 17.23
N THR A 132 -4.85 -15.00 16.06
CA THR A 132 -4.00 -13.87 15.70
C THR A 132 -4.46 -13.30 14.38
N VAL A 133 -4.49 -11.97 14.30
CA VAL A 133 -4.67 -11.22 13.05
C VAL A 133 -3.44 -10.35 12.84
N LYS A 134 -2.85 -10.47 11.66
CA LYS A 134 -1.68 -9.72 11.21
C LYS A 134 -1.99 -9.00 9.91
N VAL A 135 -1.45 -7.81 9.76
CA VAL A 135 -1.52 -7.04 8.52
C VAL A 135 -0.22 -6.32 8.24
N LYS A 136 0.20 -6.33 6.98
CA LYS A 136 1.23 -5.45 6.44
C LYS A 136 0.74 -4.86 5.12
N THR A 137 1.37 -3.79 4.67
CA THR A 137 1.06 -3.17 3.38
C THR A 137 2.18 -3.39 2.38
N ALA A 138 1.86 -3.32 1.09
CA ALA A 138 2.85 -3.38 0.04
C ALA A 138 2.53 -2.43 -1.11
N ASN A 139 3.59 -2.03 -1.81
CA ASN A 139 3.58 -1.25 -3.03
C ASN A 139 4.65 -1.76 -3.99
N LEU A 140 4.87 -1.03 -5.10
CA LEU A 140 5.87 -1.41 -6.11
C LEU A 140 7.32 -1.41 -5.60
N CYS A 141 7.60 -0.78 -4.46
CA CYS A 141 8.94 -0.73 -3.85
C CYS A 141 9.16 -1.84 -2.82
N GLY A 142 8.11 -2.52 -2.34
CA GLY A 142 8.21 -3.60 -1.37
C GLY A 142 7.08 -3.61 -0.34
N SER A 143 7.32 -4.27 0.80
CA SER A 143 6.35 -4.38 1.90
C SER A 143 6.80 -3.61 3.15
N SER A 144 5.84 -3.12 3.92
CA SER A 144 6.05 -2.52 5.24
C SER A 144 6.40 -3.58 6.30
N GLY A 145 6.60 -3.11 7.53
CA GLY A 145 6.50 -3.97 8.72
C GLY A 145 5.07 -4.48 8.95
N GLU A 146 4.91 -5.36 9.93
CA GLU A 146 3.64 -6.00 10.28
C GLU A 146 3.06 -5.41 11.58
N TYR A 147 1.75 -5.23 11.60
CA TYR A 147 0.98 -5.02 12.83
C TYR A 147 0.24 -6.30 13.19
N LYS A 148 0.22 -6.62 14.49
CA LYS A 148 -0.31 -7.88 15.02
C LYS A 148 -1.23 -7.62 16.21
N VAL A 149 -2.37 -8.32 16.26
CA VAL A 149 -3.23 -8.38 17.43
C VAL A 149 -3.57 -9.84 17.74
N ASN A 150 -3.56 -10.21 19.02
CA ASN A 150 -4.03 -11.50 19.51
C ASN A 150 -5.37 -11.29 20.22
N ALA A 151 -6.33 -12.18 19.98
CA ALA A 151 -7.63 -12.21 20.64
C ALA A 151 -8.02 -13.67 20.90
N TYR A 152 -9.19 -13.87 21.49
CA TYR A 152 -9.71 -15.19 21.84
C TYR A 152 -11.09 -15.38 21.23
N VAL A 153 -11.38 -16.62 20.87
CA VAL A 153 -12.73 -17.13 20.64
C VAL A 153 -13.11 -17.92 21.87
#